data_AF-A0A8H8P141-F1
#
_entry.id   AF-A0A8H8P141-F1
#
_cell.length_a   1.000
_cell.length_b   1.000
_cell.length_c   1.000
_cell.angle_alpha   90.00
_cell.angle_beta   90.00
_cell.angle_gamma   90.00
#
_symmetry.space_group_name_H-M   'P 1'
#
loop_
_entity.id
_entity.type
_entity.pdbx_description
1 polymer ?
#
loop_
_entity_poly.entity_id
_entity_poly.type
_entity_poly.pdbx_seq_one_letter_code
_entity_poly.pdbx_strand_id
1 'polypeptide(L)'
;MLPDPIFANVALVTPEKELQCQIEAALDQDKSLEEILQFLQNKSKAPPSIKRAFKDYKMEAGLLFYQGWIVVPDVGTLRTDLLCIFHNSPLAGHPGRQLL
;
A
#
# COMPACT_ATOMS: atom_id res chain seq x y z
N MET A 1 32.76 8.09 30.79
CA MET A 1 32.51 7.13 29.70
C MET A 1 31.00 6.95 29.62
N LEU A 2 30.42 7.12 28.43
CA LEU A 2 29.02 6.71 28.20
C LEU A 2 28.99 5.18 28.08
N PRO A 3 27.96 4.49 28.58
CA PRO A 3 27.83 3.05 28.39
C PRO A 3 27.70 2.73 26.89
N ASP A 4 28.14 1.54 26.50
CA ASP A 4 28.00 1.06 25.12
C ASP A 4 26.54 1.20 24.68
N PRO A 5 26.25 1.85 23.54
CA PRO A 5 24.88 1.94 23.08
C PRO A 5 24.46 0.55 22.63
N ILE A 6 23.71 -0.14 23.48
CA ILE A 6 22.92 -1.29 23.07
C ILE A 6 21.80 -0.72 22.19
N PHE A 7 22.06 -0.64 20.89
CA PHE A 7 21.02 -0.41 19.89
C PHE A 7 20.16 -1.67 19.79
N ALA A 8 19.33 -1.90 20.80
CA ALA A 8 18.19 -2.80 20.68
C ALA A 8 17.09 -2.07 19.91
N ASN A 9 17.34 -1.76 18.64
CA ASN A 9 16.27 -1.41 17.72
C ASN A 9 15.55 -2.70 17.35
N VAL A 10 14.75 -3.21 18.29
CA VAL A 10 13.60 -4.03 17.97
C VAL A 10 12.58 -3.08 17.33
N ALA A 11 12.85 -2.67 16.09
CA ALA A 11 11.79 -2.20 15.24
C ALA A 11 10.80 -3.37 15.20
N LEU A 12 9.57 -3.15 15.66
CA LEU A 12 8.48 -4.09 15.42
C LEU A 12 8.29 -4.12 13.90
N VAL A 13 9.04 -5.00 13.23
CA VAL A 13 8.91 -5.20 11.79
C VAL A 13 7.57 -5.86 11.62
N THR A 14 6.55 -5.09 11.23
CA THR A 14 5.30 -5.66 10.76
C THR A 14 5.66 -6.57 9.57
N PRO A 15 5.39 -7.88 9.65
CA PRO A 15 5.69 -8.78 8.55
C PRO A 15 4.99 -8.31 7.27
N GLU A 16 5.64 -8.41 6.12
CA GLU A 16 5.08 -7.99 4.83
C GLU A 16 3.69 -8.60 4.57
N LYS A 17 3.49 -9.84 5.01
CA LYS A 17 2.21 -10.54 4.93
C LYS A 17 1.10 -9.87 5.73
N GLU A 18 1.40 -9.39 6.92
CA GLU A 18 0.44 -8.69 7.77
C GLU A 18 0.02 -7.37 7.12
N LEU A 19 0.99 -6.67 6.53
CA LEU A 19 0.73 -5.45 5.80
C LEU A 19 -0.12 -5.69 4.55
N GLN A 20 0.16 -6.76 3.80
CA GLN A 20 -0.67 -7.17 2.67
C GLN A 20 -2.11 -7.44 3.09
N CYS A 21 -2.32 -8.18 4.18
CA CYS A 21 -3.67 -8.47 4.69
C CYS A 21 -4.42 -7.18 5.08
N GLN A 22 -3.74 -6.20 5.68
CA GLN A 22 -4.35 -4.92 6.03
C GLN A 22 -4.74 -4.10 4.80
N ILE A 23 -3.88 -4.06 3.77
CA ILE A 23 -4.20 -3.37 2.51
C ILE A 23 -5.38 -4.05 1.82
N GLU A 24 -5.38 -5.38 1.72
CA GLU A 24 -6.46 -6.16 1.11
C GLU A 24 -7.80 -5.91 1.82
N ALA A 25 -7.83 -5.99 3.16
CA ALA A 25 -9.03 -5.79 3.96
C ALA A 25 -9.56 -4.34 3.93
N ALA A 26 -8.75 -3.38 3.46
CA ALA A 26 -9.09 -1.97 3.36
C ALA A 26 -9.61 -1.55 1.98
N LEU A 27 -9.45 -2.38 0.95
CA LEU A 27 -9.77 -2.02 -0.44
C LEU A 27 -11.27 -1.69 -0.63
N ASP A 28 -12.15 -2.46 -0.02
CA ASP A 28 -13.61 -2.30 -0.13
C ASP A 28 -14.16 -1.14 0.75
N GLN A 29 -13.34 -0.63 1.66
CA GLN A 29 -13.70 0.49 2.53
C GLN A 29 -13.44 1.85 1.85
N ASP A 30 -12.55 1.89 0.86
CA ASP A 30 -12.26 3.10 0.10
C ASP A 30 -13.26 3.28 -1.06
N LYS A 31 -14.26 4.14 -0.82
CA LYS A 31 -15.31 4.45 -1.81
C LYS A 31 -14.76 4.97 -3.14
N SER A 32 -13.56 5.59 -3.15
CA SER A 32 -12.96 6.07 -4.40
C SER A 32 -12.52 4.93 -5.32
N LEU A 33 -12.36 3.71 -4.78
CA LEU A 33 -11.95 2.52 -5.53
C LEU A 33 -13.14 1.69 -6.04
N GLU A 34 -14.36 1.99 -5.60
CA GLU A 34 -15.55 1.18 -5.88
C GLU A 34 -15.76 0.91 -7.38
N GLU A 35 -15.67 1.94 -8.23
CA GLU A 35 -15.86 1.81 -9.67
C GLU A 35 -14.82 0.89 -10.32
N ILE A 36 -13.57 0.97 -9.88
CA ILE A 36 -12.46 0.14 -10.37
C ILE A 36 -12.64 -1.31 -9.91
N LEU A 37 -13.01 -1.53 -8.65
CA LEU A 37 -13.24 -2.88 -8.13
C LEU A 37 -14.41 -3.56 -8.84
N GLN A 38 -15.52 -2.83 -9.07
CA GLN A 38 -16.66 -3.33 -9.83
C GLN A 38 -16.30 -3.61 -11.30
N PHE A 39 -15.51 -2.74 -11.94
CA PHE A 39 -15.01 -2.96 -13.29
C PHE A 39 -14.17 -4.24 -13.38
N LEU A 40 -13.24 -4.46 -12.43
CA LEU A 40 -12.34 -5.61 -12.45
C LEU A 40 -13.10 -6.94 -12.26
N GLN A 41 -14.16 -6.95 -11.44
CA GLN A 41 -15.05 -8.11 -11.30
C GLN A 41 -15.83 -8.44 -12.58
N ASN A 42 -16.20 -7.42 -13.37
CA ASN A 42 -17.05 -7.57 -14.57
C ASN A 42 -16.32 -7.24 -15.87
N LYS A 43 -14.99 -7.32 -15.88
CA LYS A 43 -14.12 -6.82 -16.96
C LYS A 43 -14.52 -7.33 -18.35
N SER A 44 -14.95 -8.59 -18.46
CA SER A 44 -15.38 -9.18 -19.74
C SER A 44 -16.58 -8.46 -20.37
N LYS A 45 -17.54 -8.04 -19.54
CA LYS A 45 -18.80 -7.38 -19.94
C LYS A 45 -18.68 -5.87 -20.15
N ALA A 46 -17.57 -5.26 -19.72
CA ALA A 46 -17.40 -3.82 -19.79
C ALA A 46 -17.27 -3.30 -21.25
N PRO A 47 -17.84 -2.12 -21.57
CA PRO A 47 -17.66 -1.47 -22.87
C PRO A 47 -16.18 -1.19 -23.20
N PRO A 48 -15.80 -1.09 -24.48
CA PRO A 48 -14.42 -0.80 -24.88
C PRO A 48 -13.83 0.49 -24.30
N SER A 49 -14.65 1.53 -24.13
CA SER A 49 -14.22 2.81 -23.52
C SER A 49 -13.80 2.62 -22.05
N ILE A 50 -14.61 1.90 -21.27
CA ILE A 50 -14.34 1.59 -19.87
C ILE A 50 -13.11 0.69 -19.74
N LYS A 51 -12.99 -0.33 -20.60
CA LYS A 51 -11.79 -1.19 -20.66
C LYS A 51 -10.51 -0.39 -20.91
N ARG A 52 -10.56 0.66 -21.75
CA ARG A 52 -9.42 1.54 -22.00
C ARG A 52 -9.12 2.45 -20.82
N ALA A 53 -10.15 2.98 -20.15
CA ALA A 53 -9.99 3.87 -18.99
C ALA A 53 -9.27 3.17 -17.83
N PHE A 54 -9.59 1.91 -17.58
CA PHE A 54 -9.04 1.14 -16.45
C PHE A 54 -7.99 0.09 -16.87
N LYS A 55 -7.39 0.23 -18.05
CA LYS A 55 -6.47 -0.77 -18.63
C LYS A 55 -5.23 -1.04 -17.75
N ASP A 56 -4.79 -0.03 -17.01
CA ASP A 56 -3.57 -0.07 -16.21
C ASP A 56 -3.80 -0.60 -14.79
N TYR A 57 -5.06 -0.90 -14.44
CA TYR A 57 -5.44 -1.53 -13.19
C TYR A 57 -5.53 -3.05 -13.33
N LYS A 58 -5.07 -3.77 -12.30
CA LYS A 58 -5.21 -5.23 -12.19
C LYS A 58 -5.37 -5.66 -10.73
N MET A 59 -6.09 -6.75 -10.51
CA MET A 59 -6.07 -7.50 -9.25
C MET A 59 -5.07 -8.65 -9.33
N GLU A 60 -4.25 -8.82 -8.30
CA GLU A 60 -3.31 -9.94 -8.18
C GLU A 60 -3.08 -10.25 -6.69
N ALA A 61 -3.22 -11.51 -6.30
CA ALA A 61 -3.04 -11.96 -4.90
C ALA A 61 -3.79 -11.11 -3.85
N GLY A 62 -5.03 -10.72 -4.13
CA GLY A 62 -5.86 -9.91 -3.23
C GLY A 62 -5.56 -8.40 -3.26
N LEU A 63 -4.52 -7.97 -3.97
CA LEU A 63 -4.11 -6.57 -4.05
C LEU A 63 -4.51 -5.91 -5.37
N LEU A 64 -4.83 -4.62 -5.28
CA LEU A 64 -5.04 -3.76 -6.44
C LEU A 64 -3.72 -3.12 -6.87
N PHE A 65 -3.41 -3.21 -8.15
CA PHE A 65 -2.24 -2.56 -8.74
C PHE A 65 -2.66 -1.49 -9.75
N TYR A 66 -1.88 -0.42 -9.82
CA TYR A 66 -1.89 0.57 -10.88
C TYR A 66 -0.47 0.72 -11.45
N GLN A 67 -0.29 0.45 -12.74
CA GLN A 67 1.03 0.54 -13.40
C GLN A 67 2.16 -0.25 -12.68
N GLY A 68 1.81 -1.37 -12.04
CA GLY A 68 2.77 -2.21 -11.31
C GLY A 68 2.99 -1.82 -9.84
N TRP A 69 2.39 -0.72 -9.37
CA TRP A 69 2.44 -0.29 -7.98
C TRP A 69 1.21 -0.74 -7.22
N ILE A 70 1.38 -1.15 -5.97
CA ILE A 70 0.25 -1.44 -5.08
C ILE A 70 -0.49 -0.14 -4.79
N VAL A 71 -1.81 -0.15 -5.01
CA VAL A 71 -2.69 0.94 -4.61
C VAL A 71 -2.98 0.78 -3.13
N VAL A 72 -2.59 1.78 -2.33
CA VAL A 72 -2.90 1.82 -0.90
C VAL A 72 -4.21 2.60 -0.71
N PRO A 73 -5.26 1.95 -0.17
CA PRO A 73 -6.54 2.59 0.14
C PRO A 73 -6.37 3.83 1.04
N ASP A 74 -7.18 4.86 0.80
CA ASP A 74 -7.22 6.07 1.62
C ASP A 74 -8.21 5.93 2.78
N VAL A 75 -7.93 4.97 3.68
CA VAL A 75 -8.80 4.70 4.83
C VAL A 75 -8.01 4.72 6.14
N GLY A 76 -8.59 5.41 7.13
CA GLY A 76 -8.00 5.53 8.46
C GLY A 76 -6.57 6.08 8.42
N THR A 77 -5.66 5.39 9.11
CA THR A 77 -4.24 5.75 9.21
C THR A 77 -3.34 4.92 8.30
N LEU A 78 -3.86 3.99 7.50
CA LEU A 78 -3.09 2.97 6.77
C LEU A 78 -1.91 3.54 5.98
N ARG A 79 -2.14 4.61 5.19
CA ARG A 79 -1.06 5.30 4.45
C ARG A 79 0.00 5.91 5.35
N THR A 80 -0.42 6.51 6.47
CA THR A 80 0.48 7.13 7.43
C THR A 80 1.28 6.07 8.19
N ASP A 81 0.64 4.97 8.59
CA ASP A 81 1.28 3.85 9.28
C ASP A 81 2.34 3.20 8.38
N LEU A 82 2.01 3.00 7.10
CA LEU A 82 2.96 2.58 6.06
C LEU A 82 4.17 3.52 5.98
N LEU A 83 3.95 4.84 5.86
CA LEU A 83 5.03 5.82 5.80
C LEU A 83 5.90 5.77 7.07
N CYS A 84 5.29 5.66 8.25
CA CYS A 84 6.00 5.55 9.51
C CYS A 84 6.87 4.29 9.61
N ILE A 85 6.36 3.13 9.16
CA ILE A 85 7.12 1.87 9.16
C ILE A 85 8.40 2.02 8.32
N PHE A 86 8.30 2.58 7.11
CA PHE A 86 9.45 2.72 6.22
C PHE A 86 10.40 3.88 6.61
N HIS A 87 9.88 4.96 7.21
CA HIS A 87 10.71 6.06 7.71
C HIS A 87 11.48 5.70 9.00
N ASN A 88 10.87 4.92 9.89
CA ASN A 88 11.45 4.56 11.19
C ASN A 88 12.29 3.27 11.14
N SER A 89 12.36 2.60 9.99
CA SER A 89 13.23 1.44 9.79
C SER A 89 14.70 1.85 9.97
N PRO A 90 15.48 1.21 10.88
CA PRO A 90 16.88 1.55 11.11
C PRO A 90 17.75 1.47 9.85
N LEU A 91 17.34 0.66 8.86
CA LEU A 91 18.01 0.48 7.57
C LEU A 91 17.74 1.63 6.59
N ALA A 92 16.64 2.38 6.74
CA ALA A 92 16.28 3.47 5.83
C ALA A 92 17.07 4.76 6.12
N GLY A 93 17.78 4.83 7.25
CA GLY A 93 18.16 6.09 7.90
C GLY A 93 16.91 6.80 8.43
N HIS A 94 17.04 7.98 9.03
CA HIS A 94 15.89 8.88 9.19
C HIS A 94 15.90 9.87 8.02
N PRO A 95 15.54 9.45 6.79
CA PRO A 95 15.54 10.37 5.67
C PRO A 95 14.45 11.38 5.96
N GLY A 96 14.86 12.62 6.22
CA GLY A 96 13.94 13.75 6.11
C GLY A 96 13.29 13.77 4.74
N ARG A 97 12.32 14.66 4.51
CA ARG A 97 11.68 14.80 3.21
C ARG A 97 12.73 14.98 2.11
N GLN A 98 12.90 13.98 1.25
CA GLN A 98 13.73 14.10 0.06
C GLN A 98 12.99 15.03 -0.91
N LEU A 99 13.40 16.29 -0.95
CA LEU A 99 13.01 17.20 -2.02
C LEU A 99 13.72 16.70 -3.27
N LEU A 100 12.98 16.10 -4.19
CA LEU A 100 13.41 15.90 -5.57
C LEU A 100 13.49 17.25 -6.28
#